data_AF-A0A3M2ABK3-F1
#
_entry.id   AF-A0A3M2ABK3-F1
#
_cell.length_a   1.000
_cell.length_b   1.000
_cell.length_c   1.000
_cell.angle_alpha   90.00
_cell.angle_beta   90.00
_cell.angle_gamma   90.00
#
_symmetry.space_group_name_H-M   'P 1'
#
loop_
_entity.id
_entity.type
_entity.pdbx_description
1 polymer ?
#
loop_
_entity_poly.entity_id
_entity_poly.type
_entity_poly.pdbx_seq_one_letter_code
_entity_poly.pdbx_strand_id
1 'polypeptide(L)'
;MRGGGTNRGRSVRPAFYGLAALLLAILAVLLWDPGPAPTDSGAAGGPSPAAGADRSAPAAAAAASDPADRRREDSPAPPWATVQGQVVKPGWAEFPPGMLLVLQPQPGTEGETYRVAVDPSHPFFRLDRVPFGGWRLELRAAGFQSDPQLLTLTPDDPWRSLLVPLKPDRVIRGRVLGADGLPAAGARVTAQRVVEPGRAVLPLVARADERGEFELLGARPGTYRVHAGPARSPLSDPVQIAFAPEAREAWVELQLPPTGALLLRVESTGGEPVAGVRVNATRLGRGRGHVATEVSDPEGLCRFRHLPVGEYVVASVSGRHRSGTVRVTVLAGAEAEARLEVVPL
;
A
#
# COMPACT_ATOMS: atom_id res chain seq x y z
N MET A 1 4.69 -3.94 72.23
CA MET A 1 6.09 -3.56 71.92
C MET A 1 6.06 -2.96 70.51
N ARG A 2 6.12 -1.63 70.36
CA ARG A 2 7.36 -0.84 70.11
C ARG A 2 8.18 -1.47 68.98
N GLY A 3 8.46 -0.83 67.83
CA GLY A 3 8.36 0.57 67.44
C GLY A 3 9.64 0.95 66.68
N GLY A 4 9.48 1.70 65.58
CA GLY A 4 10.51 2.56 64.95
C GLY A 4 11.72 1.85 64.30
N GLY A 5 12.33 2.34 63.23
CA GLY A 5 12.14 3.60 62.51
C GLY A 5 13.23 3.73 61.45
N THR A 6 12.84 4.29 60.31
CA THR A 6 13.54 5.38 59.60
C THR A 6 15.02 5.22 59.24
N ASN A 7 15.37 5.31 57.95
CA ASN A 7 15.97 6.55 57.44
C ASN A 7 15.96 6.66 55.90
N ARG A 8 15.88 7.92 55.48
CA ARG A 8 15.87 8.52 54.15
C ARG A 8 17.17 8.26 53.36
N GLY A 9 17.02 8.11 52.04
CA GLY A 9 18.05 8.40 51.05
C GLY A 9 17.43 9.13 49.87
N ARG A 10 17.69 10.43 49.76
CA ARG A 10 17.20 11.37 48.75
C ARG A 10 18.35 11.63 47.79
N SER A 11 18.25 11.28 46.51
CA SER A 11 19.00 11.94 45.42
C SER A 11 18.43 11.57 44.05
N VAL A 12 17.78 12.53 43.38
CA VAL A 12 18.26 13.31 42.20
C VAL A 12 18.18 12.53 40.88
N ARG A 13 17.23 12.97 40.03
CA ARG A 13 17.09 12.63 38.60
C ARG A 13 18.27 13.18 37.78
N PRO A 14 18.77 12.43 36.80
CA PRO A 14 18.88 12.93 35.41
C PRO A 14 18.41 11.82 34.43
N ALA A 15 17.93 12.05 33.21
CA ALA A 15 18.39 12.98 32.19
C ALA A 15 17.23 13.31 31.24
N PHE A 16 16.90 14.59 31.12
CA PHE A 16 15.91 15.16 30.20
C PHE A 16 16.59 15.97 29.08
N TYR A 17 17.86 15.66 28.75
CA TYR A 17 18.69 16.49 27.87
C TYR A 17 18.83 15.99 26.42
N GLY A 18 18.18 14.88 26.05
CA GLY A 18 18.24 14.38 24.67
C GLY A 18 17.27 15.05 23.69
N LEU A 19 16.17 15.66 24.17
CA LEU A 19 15.12 16.19 23.31
C LEU A 19 15.30 17.66 22.93
N ALA A 20 16.08 18.43 23.71
CA ALA A 20 16.29 19.85 23.48
C ALA A 20 17.30 20.15 22.35
N ALA A 21 18.23 19.23 22.07
CA ALA A 21 19.23 19.41 21.00
C ALA A 21 18.66 19.15 19.59
N LEU A 22 17.62 18.33 19.46
CA LEU A 22 17.01 18.00 18.17
C LEU A 22 16.03 19.10 17.68
N LEU A 23 15.43 19.86 18.61
CA LEU A 23 14.52 20.97 18.30
C LEU A 23 15.23 22.22 17.75
N LEU A 24 16.52 22.41 18.05
CA LEU A 24 17.32 23.53 17.52
C LEU A 24 17.85 23.29 16.10
N ALA A 25 18.00 22.05 15.66
CA ALA A 25 18.46 21.73 14.31
C ALA A 25 17.36 21.86 13.24
N ILE A 26 16.08 21.67 13.62
CA ILE A 26 14.94 21.74 12.70
C ILE A 26 14.52 23.20 12.43
N LEU A 27 14.81 24.13 13.36
CA LEU A 27 14.48 25.54 13.20
C LEU A 27 15.41 26.30 12.22
N ALA A 28 16.62 25.77 11.93
CA ALA A 28 17.58 26.42 11.04
C ALA A 28 17.37 26.09 9.54
N VAL A 29 16.59 25.07 9.20
CA VAL A 29 16.33 24.65 7.81
C VAL A 29 15.06 25.32 7.24
N LEU A 30 14.19 25.86 8.09
CA LEU A 30 12.92 26.48 7.68
C LEU A 30 13.00 27.98 7.36
N LEU A 31 14.18 28.59 7.44
CA LEU A 31 14.42 30.02 7.11
C LEU A 31 15.24 30.23 5.83
N TRP A 32 15.45 29.18 5.02
CA TRP A 32 16.14 29.30 3.74
C TRP A 32 15.13 29.54 2.61
N ASP A 33 14.94 30.82 2.26
CA ASP A 33 14.12 31.28 1.14
C ASP A 33 15.05 31.68 -0.03
N PRO A 34 15.08 30.95 -1.17
CA PRO A 34 15.82 31.39 -2.33
C PRO A 34 14.91 32.30 -3.17
N GLY A 35 15.13 33.61 -3.06
CA GLY A 35 14.52 34.61 -3.95
C GLY A 35 14.93 34.45 -5.43
N PRO A 36 14.23 35.12 -6.36
CA PRO A 36 14.37 34.87 -7.79
C PRO A 36 15.67 35.42 -8.36
N ALA A 37 16.23 34.71 -9.34
CA ALA A 37 17.48 35.04 -10.01
C ALA A 37 17.39 36.35 -10.82
N PRO A 38 18.45 37.19 -10.84
CA PRO A 38 18.48 38.37 -11.68
C PRO A 38 18.91 38.02 -13.11
N THR A 39 18.20 38.60 -14.07
CA THR A 39 18.69 38.90 -15.41
C THR A 39 19.76 39.97 -15.32
N ASP A 40 20.89 39.81 -16.02
CA ASP A 40 21.65 40.99 -16.42
C ASP A 40 22.32 40.84 -17.79
N SER A 41 22.30 41.97 -18.48
CA SER A 41 22.82 42.25 -19.81
C SER A 41 24.09 43.10 -19.70
N GLY A 42 24.96 43.07 -20.70
CA GLY A 42 25.83 44.23 -21.01
C GLY A 42 27.36 44.03 -20.95
N ALA A 43 27.92 43.70 -22.11
CA ALA A 43 29.07 44.33 -22.80
C ALA A 43 30.24 45.01 -22.01
N ALA A 44 31.48 44.66 -22.36
CA ALA A 44 32.41 45.46 -23.20
C ALA A 44 33.91 45.27 -22.84
N GLY A 45 34.77 45.16 -23.88
CA GLY A 45 36.20 45.57 -23.81
C GLY A 45 37.25 44.53 -24.23
N GLY A 46 37.73 44.56 -25.48
CA GLY A 46 38.96 43.86 -25.96
C GLY A 46 40.26 44.65 -25.64
N PRO A 47 41.39 44.52 -26.41
CA PRO A 47 41.65 43.66 -27.59
C PRO A 47 43.07 43.00 -27.70
N SER A 48 43.24 42.19 -28.77
CA SER A 48 44.45 41.99 -29.63
C SER A 48 45.60 41.02 -29.24
N PRO A 49 46.43 40.52 -30.21
CA PRO A 49 46.21 40.32 -31.67
C PRO A 49 46.82 39.05 -32.33
N ALA A 50 46.47 38.87 -33.63
CA ALA A 50 47.27 38.34 -34.77
C ALA A 50 47.57 36.82 -34.86
N ALA A 51 47.59 36.14 -36.02
CA ALA A 51 47.37 36.45 -37.44
C ALA A 51 47.25 35.13 -38.24
N GLY A 52 46.70 35.20 -39.48
CA GLY A 52 46.92 34.17 -40.50
C GLY A 52 45.72 33.89 -41.40
N ALA A 53 45.62 34.62 -42.51
CA ALA A 53 44.66 34.40 -43.59
C ALA A 53 45.11 33.26 -44.51
N ASP A 54 44.16 32.51 -45.11
CA ASP A 54 44.06 32.47 -46.58
C ASP A 54 42.70 31.96 -47.08
N ARG A 55 42.34 32.46 -48.25
CA ARG A 55 41.10 32.29 -49.01
C ARG A 55 41.13 30.95 -49.76
N SER A 56 39.96 30.36 -50.03
CA SER A 56 39.57 29.80 -51.35
C SER A 56 38.29 28.97 -51.24
N ALA A 57 37.18 29.49 -51.79
CA ALA A 57 36.16 28.67 -52.46
C ALA A 57 36.51 28.70 -53.96
N PRO A 58 36.25 27.65 -54.75
CA PRO A 58 34.90 27.52 -55.31
C PRO A 58 34.45 26.08 -55.63
N ALA A 59 33.23 26.02 -56.19
CA ALA A 59 32.73 25.05 -57.15
C ALA A 59 31.85 23.91 -56.61
N ALA A 60 30.56 24.11 -56.86
CA ALA A 60 29.52 23.10 -56.92
C ALA A 60 29.91 21.94 -57.86
N ALA A 61 29.79 20.72 -57.34
CA ALA A 61 29.63 19.52 -58.14
C ALA A 61 28.36 18.83 -57.66
N ALA A 62 27.32 18.91 -58.49
CA ALA A 62 26.10 18.16 -58.34
C ALA A 62 26.42 16.66 -58.44
N ALA A 63 26.45 15.98 -57.29
CA ALA A 63 26.41 14.53 -57.25
C ALA A 63 24.94 14.11 -57.40
N ALA A 64 24.62 13.56 -58.57
CA ALA A 64 23.35 12.92 -58.85
C ALA A 64 23.05 11.88 -57.76
N SER A 65 21.93 12.06 -57.08
CA SER A 65 21.39 11.09 -56.15
C SER A 65 20.95 9.87 -56.94
N ASP A 66 21.56 8.73 -56.63
CA ASP A 66 21.17 7.41 -57.13
C ASP A 66 19.66 7.17 -56.85
N PRO A 67 18.82 6.85 -57.86
CA PRO A 67 17.39 6.65 -57.68
C PRO A 67 17.04 5.38 -56.87
N ALA A 68 18.03 4.61 -56.41
CA ALA A 68 17.83 3.43 -55.58
C ALA A 68 17.57 3.73 -54.08
N ASP A 69 17.89 4.92 -53.58
CA ASP A 69 17.87 5.20 -52.12
C ASP A 69 16.51 5.69 -51.57
N ARG A 70 15.51 5.93 -52.44
CA ARG A 70 14.15 6.36 -52.01
C ARG A 70 13.16 5.21 -51.79
N ARG A 71 13.61 3.95 -51.75
CA ARG A 71 12.74 2.78 -51.50
C ARG A 71 12.97 2.13 -50.13
N ARG A 72 13.31 2.89 -49.09
CA ARG A 72 13.40 2.38 -47.72
C ARG A 72 12.52 3.07 -46.67
N GLU A 73 11.84 4.17 -47.01
CA GLU A 73 11.09 4.96 -46.02
C GLU A 73 9.57 4.74 -45.98
N ASP A 74 8.98 3.94 -46.87
CA ASP A 74 7.54 3.63 -46.87
C ASP A 74 7.24 2.15 -46.58
N SER A 75 7.94 1.53 -45.62
CA SER A 75 7.39 0.31 -45.02
C SER A 75 6.34 0.73 -43.99
N PRO A 76 5.05 0.41 -44.17
CA PRO A 76 4.05 0.70 -43.15
C PRO A 76 4.53 0.09 -41.83
N ALA A 77 4.49 0.89 -40.76
CA ALA A 77 4.85 0.42 -39.44
C ALA A 77 4.14 -0.91 -39.18
N PRO A 78 4.87 -1.97 -38.73
CA PRO A 78 4.27 -3.27 -38.55
C PRO A 78 3.03 -3.15 -37.65
N PRO A 79 1.87 -3.76 -37.99
CA PRO A 79 0.63 -3.66 -37.22
C PRO A 79 0.67 -4.49 -35.92
N TRP A 80 1.87 -4.69 -35.38
CA TRP A 80 2.14 -5.56 -34.26
C TRP A 80 3.27 -5.01 -33.38
N ALA A 81 3.19 -5.30 -32.10
CA ALA A 81 4.21 -5.06 -31.11
C ALA A 81 4.98 -6.35 -30.77
N THR A 82 6.17 -6.16 -30.21
CA THR A 82 6.87 -7.19 -29.46
C THR A 82 6.61 -6.97 -27.97
N VAL A 83 6.15 -8.01 -27.28
CA VAL A 83 6.00 -8.00 -25.82
C VAL A 83 7.06 -8.91 -25.22
N GLN A 84 7.94 -8.36 -24.40
CA GLN A 84 8.96 -9.12 -23.70
C GLN A 84 8.93 -8.81 -22.21
N GLY A 85 9.56 -9.67 -21.42
CA GLY A 85 9.60 -9.42 -20.00
C GLY A 85 10.26 -10.53 -19.21
N GLN A 86 10.22 -10.33 -17.91
CA GLN A 86 10.72 -11.29 -16.95
C GLN A 86 9.65 -11.64 -15.93
N VAL A 87 9.55 -12.92 -15.59
CA VAL A 87 8.79 -13.38 -14.45
C VAL A 87 9.63 -13.15 -13.19
N VAL A 88 9.08 -12.40 -12.24
CA VAL A 88 9.75 -12.08 -10.97
C VAL A 88 9.04 -12.78 -9.82
N LYS A 89 9.80 -13.21 -8.81
CA LYS A 89 9.24 -13.83 -7.61
C LYS A 89 9.76 -13.13 -6.36
N PRO A 90 9.02 -13.16 -5.23
CA PRO A 90 9.59 -12.81 -3.94
C PRO A 90 10.84 -13.65 -3.64
N GLY A 91 11.87 -13.06 -3.01
CA GLY A 91 13.15 -13.75 -2.77
C GLY A 91 13.08 -15.03 -1.92
N TRP A 92 11.98 -15.26 -1.20
CA TRP A 92 11.74 -16.46 -0.40
C TRP A 92 10.99 -17.57 -1.14
N ALA A 93 10.40 -17.26 -2.31
CA ALA A 93 9.68 -18.22 -3.13
C ALA A 93 10.66 -18.89 -4.11
N GLU A 94 10.29 -20.03 -4.67
CA GLU A 94 11.01 -20.67 -5.77
C GLU A 94 10.18 -20.62 -7.05
N PHE A 95 10.82 -20.67 -8.22
CA PHE A 95 10.08 -20.75 -9.48
C PHE A 95 9.51 -22.16 -9.62
N PRO A 96 8.18 -22.33 -9.77
CA PRO A 96 7.58 -23.64 -9.94
C PRO A 96 7.88 -24.18 -11.34
N PRO A 97 7.94 -25.50 -11.53
CA PRO A 97 7.93 -26.07 -12.86
C PRO A 97 6.57 -25.80 -13.55
N GLY A 98 6.57 -25.74 -14.88
CA GLY A 98 5.33 -25.64 -15.67
C GLY A 98 4.65 -24.26 -15.63
N MET A 99 5.42 -23.18 -15.53
CA MET A 99 4.88 -21.82 -15.67
C MET A 99 4.38 -21.59 -17.10
N LEU A 100 3.13 -21.17 -17.24
CA LEU A 100 2.50 -20.88 -18.53
C LEU A 100 2.02 -19.43 -18.56
N LEU A 101 2.66 -18.62 -19.39
CA LEU A 101 2.20 -17.29 -19.71
C LEU A 101 1.13 -17.38 -20.81
N VAL A 102 -0.02 -16.76 -20.56
CA VAL A 102 -1.16 -16.73 -21.49
C VAL A 102 -1.51 -15.28 -21.77
N LEU A 103 -1.49 -14.88 -23.04
CA LEU A 103 -1.92 -13.55 -23.48
C LEU A 103 -3.18 -13.69 -24.32
N GLN A 104 -4.31 -13.24 -23.78
CA GLN A 104 -5.64 -13.38 -24.40
C GLN A 104 -6.12 -12.04 -24.96
N PRO A 105 -6.71 -12.01 -26.17
CA PRO A 105 -7.31 -10.78 -26.69
C PRO A 105 -8.51 -10.36 -25.85
N GLN A 106 -8.69 -9.05 -25.63
CA GLN A 106 -9.92 -8.52 -25.04
C GLN A 106 -11.02 -8.36 -26.09
N PRO A 107 -12.31 -8.28 -25.68
CA PRO A 107 -13.39 -7.94 -26.59
C PRO A 107 -13.06 -6.69 -27.42
N GLY A 108 -13.13 -6.79 -28.75
CA GLY A 108 -12.78 -5.71 -29.68
C GLY A 108 -11.32 -5.71 -30.16
N THR A 109 -10.49 -6.65 -29.73
CA THR A 109 -9.13 -6.84 -30.26
C THR A 109 -9.07 -8.06 -31.16
N GLU A 110 -8.57 -7.89 -32.39
CA GLU A 110 -8.31 -8.99 -33.31
C GLU A 110 -7.00 -9.69 -32.94
N GLY A 111 -7.05 -11.00 -32.71
CA GLY A 111 -5.85 -11.78 -32.43
C GLY A 111 -6.16 -13.13 -31.79
N GLU A 112 -5.19 -14.03 -31.82
CA GLU A 112 -5.27 -15.34 -31.16
C GLU A 112 -4.68 -15.28 -29.75
N THR A 113 -5.01 -16.27 -28.91
CA THR A 113 -4.39 -16.39 -27.59
C THR A 113 -2.96 -16.92 -27.71
N TYR A 114 -1.99 -16.15 -27.23
CA TYR A 114 -0.60 -16.62 -27.14
C TYR A 114 -0.40 -17.43 -25.87
N ARG A 115 0.39 -18.50 -25.97
CA ARG A 115 0.77 -19.37 -24.86
C ARG A 115 2.27 -19.61 -24.90
N VAL A 116 2.97 -19.25 -23.83
CA VAL A 116 4.42 -19.41 -23.72
C VAL A 116 4.76 -20.11 -22.41
N ALA A 117 5.43 -21.26 -22.50
CA ALA A 117 6.01 -21.88 -21.33
C ALA A 117 7.24 -21.07 -20.90
N VAL A 118 7.31 -20.73 -19.61
CA VAL A 118 8.45 -19.99 -19.04
C VAL A 118 9.32 -20.95 -18.24
N ASP A 119 10.61 -20.98 -18.55
CA ASP A 119 11.56 -21.85 -17.87
C ASP A 119 11.95 -21.27 -16.49
N PRO A 120 11.90 -22.05 -15.39
CA PRO A 120 12.38 -21.63 -14.07
C PRO A 120 13.85 -21.16 -14.03
N SER A 121 14.72 -21.75 -14.85
CA SER A 121 16.15 -21.42 -14.94
C SER A 121 16.41 -20.14 -15.73
N HIS A 122 15.52 -19.81 -16.67
CA HIS A 122 15.59 -18.62 -17.51
C HIS A 122 14.19 -17.97 -17.56
N PRO A 123 13.80 -17.21 -16.52
CA PRO A 123 12.43 -16.70 -16.35
C PRO A 123 12.12 -15.49 -17.26
N PHE A 124 12.63 -15.50 -18.49
CA PHE A 124 12.37 -14.49 -19.52
C PHE A 124 11.37 -15.01 -20.53
N PHE A 125 10.53 -14.13 -21.06
CA PHE A 125 9.61 -14.44 -22.13
C PHE A 125 9.67 -13.38 -23.22
N ARG A 126 9.37 -13.81 -24.44
CA ARG A 126 9.23 -12.94 -25.60
C ARG A 126 8.08 -13.42 -26.45
N LEU A 127 7.21 -12.49 -26.82
CA LEU A 127 6.06 -12.64 -27.69
C LEU A 127 6.28 -11.72 -28.87
N ASP A 128 6.50 -12.31 -30.04
CA ASP A 128 6.66 -11.58 -31.28
C ASP A 128 5.33 -11.46 -32.01
N ARG A 129 5.17 -10.38 -32.78
CA ARG A 129 4.02 -10.15 -33.65
C ARG A 129 2.68 -10.18 -32.92
N VAL A 130 2.57 -9.48 -31.79
CA VAL A 130 1.31 -9.32 -31.06
C VAL A 130 0.55 -8.14 -31.67
N PRO A 131 -0.65 -8.34 -32.26
CA PRO A 131 -1.43 -7.24 -32.83
C PRO A 131 -1.68 -6.10 -31.85
N PHE A 132 -1.79 -4.89 -32.37
CA PHE A 132 -2.21 -3.75 -31.55
C PHE A 132 -3.64 -3.94 -31.04
N GLY A 133 -3.90 -3.46 -29.83
CA GLY A 133 -5.20 -3.60 -29.16
C GLY A 133 -5.08 -3.90 -27.67
N GLY A 134 -6.21 -4.28 -27.09
CA GLY A 134 -6.36 -4.64 -25.68
C GLY A 134 -6.10 -6.12 -25.45
N TRP A 135 -5.19 -6.43 -24.54
CA TRP A 135 -4.79 -7.77 -24.18
C TRP A 135 -4.86 -8.00 -22.68
N ARG A 136 -5.17 -9.24 -22.29
CA ARG A 136 -5.14 -9.72 -20.92
C ARG A 136 -4.01 -10.73 -20.78
N LEU A 137 -2.96 -10.34 -20.07
CA LEU A 137 -1.83 -11.19 -19.75
C LEU A 137 -2.07 -11.92 -18.42
N GLU A 138 -1.90 -13.22 -18.39
CA GLU A 138 -2.05 -14.04 -17.20
C GLU A 138 -0.89 -15.03 -17.09
N LEU A 139 -0.25 -15.08 -15.92
CA LEU A 139 0.71 -16.14 -15.60
C LEU A 139 0.01 -17.23 -14.79
N ARG A 140 0.03 -18.45 -15.31
CA ARG A 140 -0.53 -19.64 -14.68
C ARG A 140 0.60 -20.51 -14.17
N ALA A 141 0.58 -20.82 -12.89
CA ALA A 141 1.55 -21.70 -12.26
C ALA A 141 0.94 -22.38 -11.04
N ALA A 142 1.29 -23.65 -10.81
CA ALA A 142 0.74 -24.40 -9.69
C ALA A 142 1.22 -23.83 -8.33
N GLY A 143 0.29 -23.52 -7.43
CA GLY A 143 0.60 -22.95 -6.11
C GLY A 143 0.89 -21.44 -6.13
N PHE A 144 0.47 -20.74 -7.19
CA PHE A 144 0.59 -19.29 -7.34
C PHE A 144 -0.75 -18.70 -7.76
N GLN A 145 -1.00 -17.48 -7.30
CA GLN A 145 -2.17 -16.69 -7.66
C GLN A 145 -1.95 -16.11 -9.05
N SER A 146 -2.92 -16.34 -9.93
CA SER A 146 -2.98 -15.65 -11.22
C SER A 146 -3.48 -14.23 -10.99
N ASP A 147 -2.66 -13.26 -11.38
CA ASP A 147 -2.99 -11.83 -11.35
C ASP A 147 -3.00 -11.30 -12.78
N PRO A 148 -4.17 -11.25 -13.44
CA PRO A 148 -4.27 -10.85 -14.83
C PRO A 148 -3.96 -9.36 -15.01
N GLN A 149 -3.01 -9.05 -15.89
CA GLN A 149 -2.65 -7.67 -16.25
C GLN A 149 -3.33 -7.28 -17.56
N LEU A 150 -3.92 -6.08 -17.59
CA LEU A 150 -4.45 -5.50 -18.81
C LEU A 150 -3.36 -4.70 -19.51
N LEU A 151 -3.19 -4.95 -20.80
CA LEU A 151 -2.20 -4.32 -21.66
C LEU A 151 -2.92 -3.67 -22.83
N THR A 152 -2.55 -2.44 -23.15
CA THR A 152 -2.96 -1.79 -24.39
C THR A 152 -1.71 -1.61 -25.23
N LEU A 153 -1.65 -2.29 -26.38
CA LEU A 153 -0.55 -2.18 -27.33
C LEU A 153 -0.96 -1.21 -28.43
N THR A 154 -0.15 -0.18 -28.64
CA THR A 154 -0.39 0.84 -29.66
C THR A 154 0.82 0.94 -30.59
N PRO A 155 0.66 1.51 -31.80
CA PRO A 155 1.78 1.77 -32.71
C PRO A 155 2.88 2.64 -32.10
N ASP A 156 2.54 3.49 -31.12
CA ASP A 156 3.49 4.37 -30.43
C ASP A 156 4.42 3.61 -29.46
N ASP A 157 4.05 2.39 -29.04
CA ASP A 157 4.84 1.53 -28.17
C ASP A 157 4.96 0.10 -28.76
N PRO A 158 5.71 -0.06 -29.86
CA PRO A 158 5.87 -1.36 -30.50
C PRO A 158 6.79 -2.32 -29.73
N TRP A 159 7.38 -1.87 -28.61
CA TRP A 159 8.33 -2.64 -27.79
C TRP A 159 7.95 -2.57 -26.31
N ARG A 160 7.07 -3.48 -25.88
CA ARG A 160 6.61 -3.52 -24.49
C ARG A 160 7.51 -4.40 -23.64
N SER A 161 8.05 -3.84 -22.56
CA SER A 161 8.79 -4.60 -21.53
C SER A 161 7.96 -4.71 -20.24
N LEU A 162 7.83 -5.92 -19.69
CA LEU A 162 6.97 -6.22 -18.54
C LEU A 162 7.71 -6.99 -17.44
N LEU A 163 7.34 -6.70 -16.20
CA LEU A 163 7.67 -7.53 -15.04
C LEU A 163 6.40 -8.22 -14.57
N VAL A 164 6.39 -9.55 -14.61
CA VAL A 164 5.22 -10.35 -14.26
C VAL A 164 5.47 -11.01 -12.90
N PRO A 165 4.85 -10.51 -11.81
CA PRO A 165 5.10 -11.04 -10.48
C PRO A 165 4.37 -12.36 -10.24
N LEU A 166 5.11 -13.39 -9.86
CA LEU A 166 4.59 -14.60 -9.24
C LEU A 166 4.23 -14.33 -7.78
N LYS A 167 2.94 -14.49 -7.45
CA LYS A 167 2.44 -14.37 -6.08
C LYS A 167 2.12 -15.77 -5.56
N PRO A 168 2.91 -16.35 -4.63
CA PRO A 168 2.61 -17.67 -4.08
C PRO A 168 1.20 -17.70 -3.46
N ASP A 169 0.43 -18.73 -3.79
CA ASP A 169 -0.93 -18.94 -3.28
C ASP A 169 -0.86 -19.68 -1.96
N ARG A 170 -0.45 -18.93 -0.94
CA ARG A 170 -0.35 -19.41 0.43
C ARG A 170 -1.27 -18.59 1.30
N VAL A 171 -2.14 -19.27 2.04
CA VAL A 171 -3.24 -18.64 2.76
C VAL A 171 -3.25 -19.08 4.22
N ILE A 172 -3.44 -18.12 5.12
CA ILE A 172 -3.87 -18.43 6.49
C ILE A 172 -5.38 -18.20 6.51
N ARG A 173 -6.13 -19.29 6.65
CA ARG A 173 -7.58 -19.27 6.82
C ARG A 173 -7.94 -19.30 8.30
N GLY A 174 -9.16 -18.91 8.57
CA GLY A 174 -9.67 -19.02 9.92
C GLY A 174 -11.07 -18.50 10.08
N ARG A 175 -11.52 -18.50 11.32
CA ARG A 175 -12.82 -17.97 11.71
C ARG A 175 -12.70 -17.07 12.94
N VAL A 176 -13.51 -16.02 12.96
CA VAL A 176 -13.66 -15.12 14.10
C VAL A 176 -15.03 -15.32 14.71
N LEU A 177 -15.05 -15.63 16.00
CA LEU A 177 -16.25 -15.82 16.80
C LEU A 177 -16.38 -14.68 17.83
N GLY A 178 -17.61 -14.24 18.06
CA GLY A 178 -17.98 -13.35 19.15
C GLY A 178 -17.98 -14.07 20.50
N ALA A 179 -18.04 -13.31 21.60
CA ALA A 179 -18.08 -13.86 22.96
C ALA A 179 -19.27 -14.80 23.23
N ASP A 180 -20.33 -14.69 22.43
CA ASP A 180 -21.52 -15.53 22.40
C ASP A 180 -21.37 -16.80 21.54
N GLY A 181 -20.22 -16.99 20.90
CA GLY A 181 -19.93 -18.09 19.97
C GLY A 181 -20.51 -17.87 18.57
N LEU A 182 -21.12 -16.71 18.29
CA LEU A 182 -21.67 -16.39 16.97
C LEU A 182 -20.58 -15.87 16.02
N PRO A 183 -20.76 -16.02 14.69
CA PRO A 183 -19.84 -15.45 13.71
C PRO A 183 -19.66 -13.93 13.85
N ALA A 184 -18.42 -13.45 13.92
CA ALA A 184 -18.12 -12.02 14.00
C ALA A 184 -17.90 -11.40 12.61
N ALA A 185 -18.99 -11.15 11.89
CA ALA A 185 -18.92 -10.63 10.52
C ALA A 185 -18.27 -9.24 10.43
N GLY A 186 -17.41 -9.04 9.42
CA GLY A 186 -16.68 -7.78 9.20
C GLY A 186 -15.55 -7.51 10.19
N ALA A 187 -15.27 -8.44 11.12
CA ALA A 187 -14.17 -8.30 12.06
C ALA A 187 -12.83 -8.24 11.31
N ARG A 188 -12.01 -7.24 11.61
CA ARG A 188 -10.67 -7.14 11.05
C ARG A 188 -9.77 -8.20 11.68
N VAL A 189 -8.95 -8.87 10.88
CA VAL A 189 -7.94 -9.82 11.34
C VAL A 189 -6.57 -9.34 10.90
N THR A 190 -5.59 -9.44 11.79
CA THR A 190 -4.20 -9.08 11.53
C THR A 190 -3.31 -10.28 11.85
N ALA A 191 -2.44 -10.66 10.92
CA ALA A 191 -1.39 -11.64 11.16
C ALA A 191 -0.01 -11.00 11.00
N GLN A 192 0.75 -11.00 12.10
CA GLN A 192 2.10 -10.50 12.13
C GLN A 192 3.08 -11.67 12.14
N ARG A 193 3.96 -11.74 11.14
CA ARG A 193 5.02 -12.76 11.11
C ARG A 193 6.05 -12.45 12.20
N VAL A 194 6.38 -13.44 13.01
CA VAL A 194 7.45 -13.37 14.00
C VAL A 194 8.76 -13.48 13.25
N VAL A 195 9.60 -12.45 13.38
CA VAL A 195 10.90 -12.34 12.72
C VAL A 195 11.93 -11.84 13.72
N GLU A 196 13.19 -12.01 13.39
CA GLU A 196 14.30 -11.49 14.17
C GLU A 196 14.16 -9.98 14.42
N PRO A 197 14.57 -9.48 15.60
CA PRO A 197 14.57 -8.05 15.90
C PRO A 197 15.29 -7.25 14.80
N GLY A 198 14.70 -6.13 14.37
CA GLY A 198 15.26 -5.25 13.33
C GLY A 198 14.76 -5.52 11.91
N ARG A 199 14.06 -6.62 11.65
CA ARG A 199 13.40 -6.88 10.36
C ARG A 199 11.93 -6.48 10.43
N ALA A 200 11.53 -5.43 9.72
CA ALA A 200 10.12 -5.07 9.59
C ALA A 200 9.46 -5.94 8.51
N VAL A 201 8.36 -6.60 8.86
CA VAL A 201 7.48 -7.27 7.88
C VAL A 201 6.09 -6.67 8.04
N LEU A 202 5.50 -6.25 6.92
CA LEU A 202 4.13 -5.75 6.91
C LEU A 202 3.19 -6.88 7.36
N PRO A 203 2.25 -6.59 8.28
CA PRO A 203 1.26 -7.57 8.68
C PRO A 203 0.31 -7.87 7.52
N LEU A 204 -0.16 -9.12 7.47
CA LEU A 204 -1.29 -9.47 6.61
C LEU A 204 -2.58 -9.00 7.29
N VAL A 205 -3.51 -8.49 6.51
CA VAL A 205 -4.79 -7.98 7.02
C VAL A 205 -5.92 -8.49 6.14
N ALA A 206 -6.98 -8.96 6.78
CA ALA A 206 -8.23 -9.34 6.13
C ALA A 206 -9.42 -8.86 6.97
N ARG A 207 -10.63 -8.96 6.41
CA ARG A 207 -11.88 -8.85 7.15
C ARG A 207 -12.62 -10.18 7.06
N ALA A 208 -13.27 -10.56 8.15
CA ALA A 208 -14.15 -11.71 8.19
C ALA A 208 -15.42 -11.46 7.39
N ASP A 209 -15.93 -12.50 6.72
CA ASP A 209 -17.18 -12.49 5.97
C ASP A 209 -18.42 -12.66 6.87
N GLU A 210 -19.60 -12.84 6.29
CA GLU A 210 -20.86 -13.05 7.04
C GLU A 210 -20.88 -14.32 7.89
N ARG A 211 -20.05 -15.32 7.54
CA ARG A 211 -19.87 -16.58 8.30
C ARG A 211 -18.76 -16.47 9.34
N GLY A 212 -18.14 -15.29 9.47
CA GLY A 212 -17.01 -15.03 10.34
C GLY A 212 -15.70 -15.60 9.80
N GLU A 213 -15.68 -16.13 8.57
CA GLU A 213 -14.50 -16.73 7.96
C GLU A 213 -13.62 -15.67 7.30
N PHE A 214 -12.31 -15.89 7.28
CA PHE A 214 -11.37 -14.97 6.66
C PHE A 214 -10.23 -15.70 5.95
N GLU A 215 -9.61 -15.00 4.99
CA GLU A 215 -8.45 -15.48 4.25
C GLU A 215 -7.34 -14.41 4.23
N LEU A 216 -6.16 -14.76 4.73
CA LEU A 216 -4.97 -13.92 4.68
C LEU A 216 -4.03 -14.44 3.59
N LEU A 217 -4.07 -13.79 2.43
CA LEU A 217 -3.30 -14.16 1.25
C LEU A 217 -1.83 -13.74 1.33
N GLY A 218 -0.96 -14.43 0.60
CA GLY A 218 0.46 -14.09 0.48
C GLY A 218 1.28 -14.42 1.74
N ALA A 219 0.80 -15.36 2.55
CA ALA A 219 1.50 -15.81 3.74
C ALA A 219 2.76 -16.60 3.38
N ARG A 220 3.82 -16.41 4.16
CA ARG A 220 5.14 -17.02 3.96
C ARG A 220 5.34 -18.13 4.99
N PRO A 221 6.18 -19.13 4.75
CA PRO A 221 6.56 -20.06 5.81
C PRO A 221 7.12 -19.33 7.03
N GLY A 222 6.84 -19.84 8.23
CA GLY A 222 7.31 -19.31 9.50
C GLY A 222 6.20 -19.12 10.52
N THR A 223 6.56 -18.53 11.66
CA THR A 223 5.63 -18.34 12.78
C THR A 223 4.87 -17.03 12.63
N TYR A 224 3.56 -17.05 12.87
CA TYR A 224 2.69 -15.88 12.88
C TYR A 224 2.03 -15.73 14.24
N ARG A 225 1.84 -14.47 14.65
CA ARG A 225 0.90 -14.08 15.70
C ARG A 225 -0.33 -13.49 15.01
N VAL A 226 -1.45 -14.20 15.11
CA VAL A 226 -2.71 -13.81 14.49
C VAL A 226 -3.66 -13.32 15.58
N HIS A 227 -4.29 -12.18 15.37
CA HIS A 227 -5.26 -11.64 16.31
C HIS A 227 -6.38 -10.90 15.56
N ALA A 228 -7.54 -10.81 16.20
CA ALA A 228 -8.60 -9.94 15.73
C ALA A 228 -8.27 -8.48 16.09
N GLY A 229 -8.73 -7.54 15.28
CA GLY A 229 -8.51 -6.10 15.41
C GLY A 229 -7.26 -5.55 14.69
N PRO A 230 -7.10 -4.22 14.69
CA PRO A 230 -5.93 -3.55 14.13
C PRO A 230 -4.61 -3.92 14.84
N ALA A 231 -3.49 -3.95 14.11
CA ALA A 231 -2.15 -4.27 14.66
C ALA A 231 -1.76 -3.45 15.90
N ARG A 232 -2.12 -2.16 15.95
CA ARG A 232 -1.80 -1.27 17.07
C ARG A 232 -2.81 -1.34 18.22
N SER A 233 -3.92 -2.02 18.02
CA SER A 233 -5.08 -2.03 18.92
C SER A 233 -5.82 -3.38 18.83
N PRO A 234 -5.15 -4.49 19.17
CA PRO A 234 -5.71 -5.83 19.06
C PRO A 234 -6.98 -5.99 19.92
N LEU A 235 -8.00 -6.63 19.37
CA LEU A 235 -9.24 -6.96 20.06
C LEU A 235 -9.14 -8.28 20.84
N SER A 236 -8.37 -9.24 20.33
CA SER A 236 -8.15 -10.54 20.97
C SER A 236 -6.70 -10.71 21.43
N ASP A 237 -6.43 -11.75 22.21
CA ASP A 237 -5.07 -12.23 22.40
C ASP A 237 -4.52 -12.82 21.09
N PRO A 238 -3.21 -12.66 20.82
CA PRO A 238 -2.61 -13.25 19.64
C PRO A 238 -2.49 -14.77 19.79
N VAL A 239 -3.02 -15.49 18.82
CA VAL A 239 -2.80 -16.92 18.65
C VAL A 239 -1.54 -17.11 17.81
N GLN A 240 -0.59 -17.89 18.32
CA GLN A 240 0.62 -18.20 17.59
C GLN A 240 0.42 -19.45 16.74
N ILE A 241 0.67 -19.33 15.43
CA ILE A 241 0.61 -20.45 14.49
C ILE A 241 1.95 -20.63 13.80
N ALA A 242 2.33 -21.88 13.53
CA ALA A 242 3.48 -22.21 12.70
C ALA A 242 2.99 -22.56 11.29
N PHE A 243 3.41 -21.77 10.30
CA PHE A 243 3.09 -22.06 8.92
C PHE A 243 4.25 -22.82 8.27
N ALA A 244 4.08 -24.12 8.06
CA ALA A 244 5.13 -25.00 7.57
C ALA A 244 5.56 -24.66 6.12
N PRO A 245 6.84 -24.88 5.76
CA PRO A 245 7.35 -24.65 4.40
C PRO A 245 6.59 -25.39 3.29
N GLU A 246 6.13 -26.60 3.55
CA GLU A 246 5.39 -27.47 2.64
C GLU A 246 3.87 -27.18 2.64
N ALA A 247 3.36 -26.54 3.70
CA ALA A 247 1.94 -26.25 3.82
C ALA A 247 1.53 -25.09 2.91
N ARG A 248 0.46 -25.27 2.13
CA ARG A 248 -0.16 -24.19 1.34
C ARG A 248 -1.19 -23.41 2.15
N GLU A 249 -1.67 -24.01 3.22
CA GLU A 249 -2.74 -23.49 4.05
C GLU A 249 -2.45 -23.72 5.52
N ALA A 250 -2.84 -22.76 6.35
CA ALA A 250 -2.91 -22.91 7.80
C ALA A 250 -4.28 -22.44 8.28
N TRP A 251 -4.78 -23.03 9.37
CA TRP A 251 -6.07 -22.68 9.97
C TRP A 251 -5.88 -22.06 11.36
N VAL A 252 -6.71 -21.09 11.72
CA VAL A 252 -6.74 -20.51 13.08
C VAL A 252 -8.15 -20.06 13.47
N GLU A 253 -8.52 -20.25 14.72
CA GLU A 253 -9.76 -19.74 15.29
C GLU A 253 -9.45 -18.58 16.25
N LEU A 254 -10.23 -17.50 16.17
CA LEU A 254 -10.06 -16.30 16.98
C LEU A 254 -11.35 -15.98 17.73
N GLN A 255 -11.21 -15.69 19.02
CA GLN A 255 -12.32 -15.30 19.88
C GLN A 255 -12.26 -13.81 20.21
N LEU A 256 -13.34 -13.08 19.93
CA LEU A 256 -13.51 -11.70 20.36
C LEU A 256 -14.00 -11.62 21.82
N PRO A 257 -13.58 -10.60 22.58
CA PRO A 257 -14.21 -10.27 23.85
C PRO A 257 -15.66 -9.78 23.62
N PRO A 258 -16.43 -9.53 24.68
CA PRO A 258 -17.72 -8.86 24.55
C PRO A 258 -17.58 -7.49 23.85
N THR A 259 -18.22 -7.35 22.70
CA THR A 259 -18.20 -6.14 21.88
C THR A 259 -19.61 -5.60 21.62
N GLY A 260 -19.69 -4.31 21.32
CA GLY A 260 -20.86 -3.66 20.74
C GLY A 260 -20.51 -2.93 19.44
N ALA A 261 -21.46 -2.15 18.94
CA ALA A 261 -21.29 -1.29 17.78
C ALA A 261 -21.54 0.18 18.15
N LEU A 262 -20.99 1.09 17.34
CA LEU A 262 -21.28 2.52 17.41
C LEU A 262 -21.61 3.02 16.01
N LEU A 263 -22.82 3.56 15.85
CA LEU A 263 -23.21 4.35 14.70
C LEU A 263 -23.01 5.83 15.05
N LEU A 264 -22.05 6.46 14.39
CA LEU A 264 -21.74 7.87 14.58
C LEU A 264 -22.20 8.66 13.37
N ARG A 265 -22.89 9.77 13.60
CA ARG A 265 -23.22 10.75 12.55
C ARG A 265 -22.35 11.98 12.69
N VAL A 266 -21.67 12.35 11.61
CA VAL A 266 -20.78 13.52 11.53
C VAL A 266 -21.51 14.63 10.79
N GLU A 267 -21.74 15.74 11.49
CA GLU A 267 -22.52 16.88 10.98
C GLU A 267 -21.72 18.17 11.16
N SER A 268 -21.98 19.15 10.30
CA SER A 268 -21.51 20.52 10.46
C SER A 268 -22.30 21.23 11.55
N THR A 269 -21.84 22.39 12.04
CA THR A 269 -22.62 23.25 12.95
C THR A 269 -24.00 23.64 12.36
N GLY A 270 -24.15 23.61 11.03
CA GLY A 270 -25.42 23.82 10.34
C GLY A 270 -26.34 22.60 10.25
N GLY A 271 -25.94 21.44 10.78
CA GLY A 271 -26.71 20.18 10.71
C GLY A 271 -26.50 19.36 9.43
N GLU A 272 -25.72 19.87 8.47
CA GLU A 272 -25.43 19.16 7.21
C GLU A 272 -24.44 18.00 7.44
N PRO A 273 -24.65 16.83 6.82
CA PRO A 273 -23.73 15.70 6.92
C PRO A 273 -22.37 16.02 6.30
N VAL A 274 -21.28 15.58 6.93
CA VAL A 274 -19.91 15.85 6.46
C VAL A 274 -19.18 14.55 6.14
N ALA A 275 -18.89 14.37 4.86
CA ALA A 275 -18.16 13.21 4.32
C ALA A 275 -16.63 13.35 4.44
N GLY A 276 -15.93 12.21 4.44
CA GLY A 276 -14.45 12.19 4.39
C GLY A 276 -13.76 12.60 5.70
N VAL A 277 -14.51 12.73 6.79
CA VAL A 277 -13.95 13.07 8.10
C VAL A 277 -13.39 11.82 8.74
N ARG A 278 -12.07 11.81 8.99
CA ARG A 278 -11.44 10.75 9.77
C ARG A 278 -11.77 10.90 11.25
N VAL A 279 -12.40 9.90 11.83
CA VAL A 279 -12.83 9.86 13.22
C VAL A 279 -12.06 8.79 13.98
N ASN A 280 -11.56 9.12 15.17
CA ASN A 280 -11.01 8.15 16.11
C ASN A 280 -11.97 7.93 17.29
N ALA A 281 -12.31 6.68 17.57
CA ALA A 281 -12.95 6.26 18.82
C ALA A 281 -11.90 5.67 19.76
N THR A 282 -11.62 6.34 20.87
CA THR A 282 -10.61 5.96 21.86
C THR A 282 -11.27 5.50 23.14
N ARG A 283 -11.06 4.24 23.55
CA ARG A 283 -11.61 3.67 24.78
C ARG A 283 -10.95 4.32 26.01
N LEU A 284 -11.77 4.80 26.93
CA LEU A 284 -11.37 5.34 28.23
C LEU A 284 -11.24 4.23 29.29
N GLY A 285 -10.46 4.51 30.34
CA GLY A 285 -10.39 3.67 31.54
C GLY A 285 -9.25 2.65 31.56
N ARG A 286 -9.30 1.72 32.53
CA ARG A 286 -8.27 0.70 32.75
C ARG A 286 -8.58 -0.55 31.93
N GLY A 287 -7.66 -0.96 31.05
CA GLY A 287 -7.75 -2.14 30.19
C GLY A 287 -6.74 -2.05 29.05
N ARG A 288 -6.79 -2.96 28.07
CA ARG A 288 -6.10 -2.74 26.78
C ARG A 288 -6.70 -1.48 26.16
N GLY A 289 -5.87 -0.45 25.98
CA GLY A 289 -6.28 0.74 25.24
C GLY A 289 -6.74 0.32 23.85
N HIS A 290 -7.90 0.81 23.43
CA HIS A 290 -8.44 0.51 22.10
C HIS A 290 -8.69 1.79 21.34
N VAL A 291 -8.18 1.86 20.10
CA VAL A 291 -8.45 2.94 19.16
C VAL A 291 -8.96 2.33 17.87
N ALA A 292 -10.17 2.70 17.49
CA ALA A 292 -10.74 2.42 16.19
C ALA A 292 -10.77 3.71 15.36
N THR A 293 -10.54 3.58 14.06
CA THR A 293 -10.58 4.70 13.12
C THR A 293 -11.51 4.35 11.99
N GLU A 294 -12.44 5.24 11.69
CA GLU A 294 -13.32 5.16 10.53
C GLU A 294 -13.35 6.51 9.82
N VAL A 295 -13.86 6.52 8.59
CA VAL A 295 -14.04 7.72 7.77
C VAL A 295 -15.52 7.86 7.46
N SER A 296 -16.06 9.06 7.56
CA SER A 296 -17.47 9.30 7.25
C SER A 296 -17.77 9.11 5.76
N ASP A 297 -18.88 8.45 5.47
CA ASP A 297 -19.42 8.26 4.13
C ASP A 297 -20.08 9.56 3.59
N PRO A 298 -20.60 9.58 2.34
CA PRO A 298 -21.29 10.75 1.77
C PRO A 298 -22.45 11.28 2.62
N GLU A 299 -23.11 10.40 3.37
CA GLU A 299 -24.21 10.70 4.29
C GLU A 299 -23.72 11.14 5.69
N GLY A 300 -22.41 11.26 5.89
CA GLY A 300 -21.78 11.66 7.15
C GLY A 300 -21.77 10.55 8.21
N LEU A 301 -22.08 9.31 7.86
CA LEU A 301 -22.15 8.19 8.81
C LEU A 301 -20.80 7.46 8.92
N CYS A 302 -20.45 7.08 10.16
CA CYS A 302 -19.34 6.19 10.49
C CYS A 302 -19.88 5.03 11.32
N ARG A 303 -19.66 3.79 10.87
CA ARG A 303 -20.07 2.59 11.61
C ARG A 303 -18.86 1.86 12.19
N PHE A 304 -18.67 1.98 13.49
CA PHE A 304 -17.66 1.21 14.22
C PHE A 304 -18.25 -0.13 14.65
N ARG A 305 -17.67 -1.22 14.14
CA ARG A 305 -18.08 -2.59 14.49
C ARG A 305 -17.09 -3.18 15.49
N HIS A 306 -17.58 -4.12 16.30
CA HIS A 306 -16.75 -4.91 17.22
C HIS A 306 -15.93 -4.05 18.18
N LEU A 307 -16.52 -2.98 18.72
CA LEU A 307 -15.89 -2.16 19.75
C LEU A 307 -15.98 -2.89 21.10
N PRO A 308 -14.87 -3.09 21.83
CA PRO A 308 -14.91 -3.62 23.18
C PRO A 308 -15.83 -2.81 24.07
N VAL A 309 -16.57 -3.48 24.96
CA VAL A 309 -17.41 -2.79 25.96
C VAL A 309 -16.61 -1.73 26.72
N GLY A 310 -17.19 -0.55 26.90
CA GLY A 310 -16.59 0.52 27.70
C GLY A 310 -17.01 1.92 27.26
N GLU A 311 -16.44 2.91 27.93
CA GLU A 311 -16.61 4.31 27.57
C GLU A 311 -15.61 4.70 26.48
N TYR A 312 -16.05 5.49 25.51
CA TYR A 312 -15.24 5.98 24.40
C TYR A 312 -15.30 7.49 24.34
N VAL A 313 -14.16 8.08 23.99
CA VAL A 313 -14.07 9.44 23.48
C VAL A 313 -13.87 9.35 21.98
N VAL A 314 -14.80 9.94 21.25
CA VAL A 314 -14.83 9.95 19.80
C VAL A 314 -14.51 11.37 19.33
N ALA A 315 -13.50 11.52 18.49
CA ALA A 315 -13.03 12.82 18.03
C ALA A 315 -12.64 12.79 16.55
N SER A 316 -12.83 13.90 15.84
CA SER A 316 -12.32 14.08 14.49
C SER A 316 -10.82 14.39 14.50
N VAL A 317 -10.09 13.81 13.55
CA VAL A 317 -8.62 13.88 13.46
C VAL A 317 -8.15 14.52 12.16
N SER A 318 -9.05 15.19 11.43
CA SER A 318 -8.67 15.89 10.20
C SER A 318 -8.04 17.25 10.54
N GLY A 319 -6.90 17.57 9.94
CA GLY A 319 -6.24 18.88 10.12
C GLY A 319 -6.97 20.06 9.46
N ARG A 320 -8.17 19.83 8.90
CA ARG A 320 -9.00 20.82 8.18
C ARG A 320 -10.26 21.23 8.95
N HIS A 321 -10.50 20.66 10.14
CA HIS A 321 -11.67 20.97 10.97
C HIS A 321 -11.23 21.14 12.44
N ARG A 322 -11.87 22.04 13.20
CA ARG A 322 -11.68 22.04 14.67
C ARG A 322 -12.30 20.78 15.25
N SER A 323 -11.53 20.08 16.09
CA SER A 323 -11.89 18.79 16.67
C SER A 323 -13.14 18.89 17.57
N GLY A 324 -14.28 18.42 17.07
CA GLY A 324 -15.40 18.03 17.92
C GLY A 324 -15.04 16.79 18.74
N THR A 325 -15.61 16.66 19.93
CA THR A 325 -15.40 15.48 20.79
C THR A 325 -16.72 15.08 21.43
N VAL A 326 -17.07 13.79 21.35
CA VAL A 326 -18.26 13.22 22.00
C VAL A 326 -17.87 12.03 22.87
N ARG A 327 -18.57 11.85 23.99
CA ARG A 327 -18.44 10.65 24.84
C ARG A 327 -19.60 9.71 24.57
N VAL A 328 -19.29 8.42 24.47
CA VAL A 328 -20.30 7.39 24.24
C VAL A 328 -19.95 6.12 25.01
N THR A 329 -20.96 5.44 25.54
CA THR A 329 -20.79 4.16 26.22
C THR A 329 -21.25 3.03 25.30
N VAL A 330 -20.36 2.09 25.03
CA VAL A 330 -20.65 0.90 24.23
C VAL A 330 -20.90 -0.28 25.16
N LEU A 331 -22.08 -0.89 25.02
CA LEU A 331 -22.52 -2.07 25.78
C LEU A 331 -22.44 -3.33 24.91
N ALA A 332 -22.35 -4.50 25.55
CA ALA A 332 -22.22 -5.78 24.85
C ALA A 332 -23.47 -6.05 24.02
N GLY A 333 -23.27 -6.41 22.74
CA GLY A 333 -24.37 -6.72 21.82
C GLY A 333 -25.27 -5.54 21.43
N ALA A 334 -25.00 -4.34 21.93
CA ALA A 334 -25.79 -3.14 21.64
C ALA A 334 -25.13 -2.29 20.55
N GLU A 335 -25.96 -1.61 19.76
CA GLU A 335 -25.54 -0.53 18.89
C GLU A 335 -25.80 0.80 19.58
N ALA A 336 -24.73 1.51 19.93
CA ALA A 336 -24.81 2.87 20.44
C ALA A 336 -24.92 3.86 19.28
N GLU A 337 -25.64 4.95 19.48
CA GLU A 337 -25.73 6.05 18.52
C GLU A 337 -25.12 7.33 19.12
N ALA A 338 -24.35 8.07 18.32
CA ALA A 338 -23.79 9.35 18.74
C ALA A 338 -23.73 10.34 17.56
N ARG A 339 -23.66 11.63 17.88
CA ARG A 339 -23.47 12.71 16.91
C ARG A 339 -22.16 13.45 17.21
N LEU A 340 -21.42 13.76 16.17
CA LEU A 340 -20.17 14.49 16.22
C LEU A 340 -20.30 15.73 15.34
N GLU A 341 -20.37 16.89 15.99
CA GLU A 341 -20.32 18.18 15.31
C GLU A 341 -18.88 18.53 14.94
N VAL A 342 -18.65 18.93 13.70
CA VAL A 342 -17.36 19.42 13.20
C VAL A 342 -17.48 20.82 12.66
N VAL A 343 -16.47 21.66 12.95
CA VAL A 343 -16.42 23.03 12.45
C VAL A 343 -15.35 23.12 11.37
N PRO A 344 -15.67 23.52 10.13
CA PRO A 344 -14.68 23.78 9.09
C PRO A 344 -13.68 24.85 9.56
N LEU A 345 -12.39 24.67 9.24
CA LEU A 345 -11.38 25.72 9.41
C LEU A 345 -11.44 26.73 8.27
#